data_AF-A0A5J6MCS7-F1
#
_entry.id   AF-A0A5J6MCS7-F1
#
_cell.length_a   1.000
_cell.length_b   1.000
_cell.length_c   1.000
_cell.angle_alpha   90.00
_cell.angle_beta   90.00
_cell.angle_gamma   90.00
#
_symmetry.space_group_name_H-M   'P 1'
#
loop_
_entity.id
_entity.type
_entity.pdbx_description
1 polymer ?
#
loop_
_entity_poly.entity_id
_entity_poly.type
_entity_poly.pdbx_seq_one_letter_code
_entity_poly.pdbx_strand_id
1 'polypeptide(L)'
;MTSRAVDFFAAQGYFIARNLIPADVIARLRDYLERSLEAANLELRRLGVDIDSPDAIASIKTVMSNPDVPEAELTLRRVAAGHYPLQVRLDRRLWAIAQQPAVQALVRSLLDVTSLRMHMPPMARFILPGNDDAGVPAHQDISYNTHMADFVTVWVPLVEIDEACGGITVFPGSDKQVWPTASMHHGVWLEGIDTSNRRPVDCSPMSPGDALLFKPLLVHRSMPNRSDHIRYSMDCRFFGGDKTSKHYLDMDRWEVIAP
;
A
#
# COMPACT_ATOMS: atom_id res chain seq x y z
N MET A 1 -25.42 -7.83 -3.41
CA MET A 1 -24.43 -6.72 -3.49
C MET A 1 -23.40 -6.90 -4.60
N THR A 2 -23.07 -8.15 -4.98
CA THR A 2 -21.95 -8.47 -5.89
C THR A 2 -22.07 -7.90 -7.30
N SER A 3 -23.22 -7.98 -8.00
CA SER A 3 -23.29 -7.51 -9.41
C SER A 3 -23.02 -6.01 -9.54
N ARG A 4 -23.68 -5.16 -8.74
CA ARG A 4 -23.49 -3.70 -8.81
C ARG A 4 -22.05 -3.27 -8.49
N ALA A 5 -21.39 -3.97 -7.57
CA ALA A 5 -19.98 -3.71 -7.24
C ALA A 5 -19.05 -4.11 -8.39
N VAL A 6 -19.28 -5.29 -8.99
CA VAL A 6 -18.53 -5.79 -10.16
C VAL A 6 -18.73 -4.85 -11.35
N ASP A 7 -19.96 -4.45 -11.65
CA ASP A 7 -20.28 -3.56 -12.77
C ASP A 7 -19.62 -2.18 -12.60
N PHE A 8 -19.66 -1.62 -11.39
CA PHE A 8 -19.00 -0.36 -11.08
C PHE A 8 -17.48 -0.49 -11.20
N PHE A 9 -16.89 -1.54 -10.64
CA PHE A 9 -15.45 -1.79 -10.72
C PHE A 9 -14.98 -1.99 -12.16
N ALA A 10 -15.74 -2.74 -12.97
CA ALA A 10 -15.45 -2.96 -14.37
C ALA A 10 -15.45 -1.63 -15.15
N ALA A 11 -16.44 -0.76 -14.89
CA ALA A 11 -16.60 0.52 -15.56
C ALA A 11 -15.57 1.57 -15.10
N GLN A 12 -15.33 1.69 -13.80
CA GLN A 12 -14.54 2.77 -13.20
C GLN A 12 -13.07 2.40 -12.95
N GLY A 13 -12.77 1.11 -12.86
CA GLY A 13 -11.44 0.59 -12.51
C GLY A 13 -11.15 0.55 -11.02
N TYR A 14 -12.07 1.04 -10.17
CA TYR A 14 -11.95 0.98 -8.70
C TYR A 14 -13.31 0.77 -8.03
N PHE A 15 -13.29 0.41 -6.75
CA PHE A 15 -14.46 0.30 -5.88
C PHE A 15 -14.07 0.47 -4.41
N ILE A 16 -14.89 1.18 -3.63
CA ILE A 16 -14.71 1.29 -2.18
C ILE A 16 -15.74 0.40 -1.48
N ALA A 17 -15.26 -0.65 -0.83
CA ALA A 17 -16.07 -1.53 0.00
C ALA A 17 -16.06 -1.03 1.44
N ARG A 18 -17.25 -0.68 1.96
CA ARG A 18 -17.38 -0.19 3.34
C ARG A 18 -17.52 -1.33 4.34
N ASN A 19 -16.85 -1.24 5.48
CA ASN A 19 -16.89 -2.24 6.56
C ASN A 19 -16.64 -3.68 6.05
N LEU A 20 -15.72 -3.85 5.11
CA LEU A 20 -15.38 -5.13 4.51
C LEU A 20 -14.62 -6.05 5.49
N ILE A 21 -13.82 -5.45 6.38
CA ILE A 21 -12.93 -6.14 7.31
C ILE A 21 -13.39 -5.81 8.74
N PRO A 22 -13.52 -6.81 9.62
CA PRO A 22 -13.90 -6.57 11.02
C PRO A 22 -12.92 -5.63 11.74
N ALA A 23 -13.47 -4.72 12.56
CA ALA A 23 -12.67 -3.72 13.28
C ALA A 23 -11.62 -4.33 14.21
N ASP A 24 -11.89 -5.49 14.80
CA ASP A 24 -10.94 -6.20 15.67
C ASP A 24 -9.73 -6.77 14.89
N VAL A 25 -9.93 -7.16 13.63
CA VAL A 25 -8.84 -7.59 12.73
C VAL A 25 -7.94 -6.40 12.42
N ILE A 26 -8.54 -5.25 12.09
CA ILE A 26 -7.79 -4.01 11.81
C ILE A 26 -7.01 -3.55 13.05
N ALA A 27 -7.65 -3.55 14.23
CA ALA A 27 -7.02 -3.16 15.48
C ALA A 27 -5.79 -4.04 15.81
N ARG A 28 -5.91 -5.37 15.67
CA ARG A 28 -4.78 -6.29 15.91
C ARG A 28 -3.62 -6.09 14.92
N LEU A 29 -3.93 -5.84 13.64
CA LEU A 29 -2.92 -5.55 12.62
C LEU A 29 -2.20 -4.23 12.91
N ARG A 30 -2.97 -3.18 13.22
CA ARG A 30 -2.45 -1.86 13.58
C ARG A 30 -1.51 -1.96 14.78
N ASP A 31 -1.97 -2.59 15.86
CA ASP A 31 -1.20 -2.77 17.10
C ASP A 31 0.12 -3.55 16.88
N TYR A 32 0.12 -4.55 15.98
CA TYR A 32 1.35 -5.22 15.57
C TYR A 32 2.33 -4.30 14.81
N LEU A 33 1.83 -3.51 13.88
CA LEU A 33 2.63 -2.60 13.07
C LEU A 33 3.15 -1.41 13.90
N GLU A 34 2.35 -0.86 14.80
CA GLU A 34 2.76 0.19 15.75
C GLU A 34 3.92 -0.28 16.63
N ARG A 35 3.82 -1.46 17.26
CA ARG A 35 4.94 -2.03 18.03
C ARG A 35 6.19 -2.30 17.19
N SER A 36 5.99 -2.71 15.93
CA SER A 36 7.11 -2.95 15.01
C SER A 36 7.81 -1.65 14.65
N LEU A 37 7.05 -0.55 14.51
CA LEU A 37 7.60 0.78 14.27
C LEU A 37 8.26 1.35 15.52
N GLU A 38 7.69 1.16 16.70
CA GLU A 38 8.28 1.57 17.98
C GLU A 38 9.65 0.91 18.21
N ALA A 39 9.75 -0.40 17.94
CA ALA A 39 11.03 -1.11 17.98
C ALA A 39 12.05 -0.54 16.98
N ALA A 40 11.62 -0.14 15.79
CA ALA A 40 12.48 0.54 14.82
C ALA A 40 12.89 1.94 15.32
N ASN A 41 11.97 2.70 15.94
CA ASN A 41 12.25 4.03 16.47
C ASN A 41 13.32 4.00 17.57
N LEU A 42 13.32 2.97 18.42
CA LEU A 42 14.36 2.82 19.44
C LEU A 42 15.77 2.71 18.84
N GLU A 43 15.89 2.02 17.70
CA GLU A 43 17.16 1.93 16.96
C GLU A 43 17.52 3.25 16.27
N LEU A 44 16.52 3.94 15.71
CA LEU A 44 16.71 5.26 15.08
C LEU A 44 17.19 6.33 16.08
N ARG A 45 16.72 6.27 17.33
CA ARG A 45 17.15 7.20 18.39
C ARG A 45 18.65 7.09 18.66
N ARG A 46 19.25 5.90 18.48
CA ARG A 46 20.71 5.71 18.57
C ARG A 46 21.47 6.40 17.45
N LEU A 47 20.79 6.71 16.35
CA LEU A 47 21.30 7.45 15.19
C LEU A 47 20.91 8.94 15.22
N GLY A 48 20.31 9.42 16.32
CA GLY A 48 19.88 10.81 16.48
C GLY A 48 18.55 11.14 15.79
N VAL A 49 17.76 10.14 15.39
CA VAL A 49 16.43 10.33 14.80
C VAL A 49 15.37 9.82 15.75
N ASP A 50 14.36 10.65 16.04
CA ASP A 50 13.17 10.24 16.78
C ASP A 50 11.93 10.53 15.92
N ILE A 51 11.21 9.49 15.50
CA ILE A 51 10.03 9.65 14.64
C ILE A 51 8.84 10.27 15.38
N ASP A 52 8.86 10.26 16.72
CA ASP A 52 7.85 10.89 17.56
C ASP A 52 8.13 12.40 17.76
N SER A 53 9.29 12.88 17.31
CA SER A 53 9.66 14.30 17.38
C SER A 53 8.93 15.11 16.30
N PRO A 54 8.52 16.37 16.58
CA PRO A 54 8.04 17.30 15.54
C PRO A 54 9.05 17.50 14.40
N ASP A 55 10.34 17.36 14.69
CA ASP A 55 11.44 17.52 13.73
C ASP A 55 11.84 16.19 13.05
N ALA A 56 11.03 15.13 13.18
CA ALA A 56 11.34 13.79 12.66
C ALA A 56 11.73 13.82 11.18
N ILE A 57 10.93 14.50 10.34
CA ILE A 57 11.16 14.57 8.89
C ILE A 57 12.45 15.32 8.56
N ALA A 58 12.71 16.44 9.25
CA ALA A 58 13.94 17.21 9.07
C ALA A 58 15.15 16.36 9.47
N SER A 59 15.07 15.67 10.61
CA SER A 59 16.14 14.80 11.13
C SER A 59 16.44 13.65 10.17
N ILE A 60 15.40 12.98 9.64
CA ILE A 60 15.54 11.94 8.62
C ILE A 60 16.26 12.48 7.38
N LYS A 61 15.83 13.65 6.87
CA LYS A 61 16.45 14.27 5.69
C LYS A 61 17.92 14.63 5.90
N THR A 62 18.25 15.19 7.06
CA THR A 62 19.64 15.52 7.43
C THR A 62 20.51 14.27 7.44
N VAL A 63 20.05 13.18 8.05
CA VAL A 63 20.81 11.92 8.09
C VAL A 63 20.94 11.30 6.69
N MET A 64 19.87 11.31 5.89
CA MET A 64 19.90 10.78 4.52
C MET A 64 20.78 11.57 3.53
N SER A 65 21.09 12.83 3.85
CA SER A 65 21.93 13.69 2.99
C SER A 65 23.44 13.54 3.28
N ASN A 66 23.81 12.77 4.30
CA ASN A 66 25.20 12.54 4.67
C ASN A 66 25.83 11.47 3.74
N PRO A 67 26.93 11.77 3.02
CA PRO A 67 27.55 10.84 2.09
C PRO A 67 28.34 9.69 2.75
N ASP A 68 28.66 9.78 4.05
CA ASP A 68 29.53 8.84 4.77
C ASP A 68 28.78 7.79 5.62
N VAL A 69 27.54 7.41 5.25
CA VAL A 69 26.70 6.57 6.12
C VAL A 69 26.91 5.05 5.88
N PRO A 70 27.30 4.25 6.90
CA PRO A 70 27.43 2.80 6.80
C PRO A 70 26.08 2.05 6.78
N GLU A 71 26.09 0.75 6.48
CA GLU A 71 24.98 -0.22 6.33
C GLU A 71 23.79 -0.14 7.33
N ALA A 72 23.95 0.49 8.51
CA ALA A 72 22.87 0.94 9.40
C ALA A 72 21.82 1.86 8.71
N GLU A 73 22.17 2.41 7.54
CA GLU A 73 21.38 3.26 6.66
C GLU A 73 20.11 2.59 6.08
N LEU A 74 20.05 1.25 5.98
CA LEU A 74 18.90 0.56 5.38
C LEU A 74 17.62 0.75 6.19
N THR A 75 17.72 0.81 7.52
CA THR A 75 16.55 1.03 8.39
C THR A 75 16.02 2.45 8.24
N LEU A 76 16.91 3.44 8.18
CA LEU A 76 16.56 4.85 7.95
C LEU A 76 15.90 5.06 6.60
N ARG A 77 16.50 4.54 5.51
CA ARG A 77 15.91 4.63 4.17
C ARG A 77 14.54 3.95 4.09
N ARG A 78 14.37 2.81 4.76
CA ARG A 78 13.07 2.13 4.86
C ARG A 78 12.05 2.99 5.60
N VAL A 79 12.40 3.53 6.77
CA VAL A 79 11.51 4.37 7.57
C VAL A 79 11.13 5.65 6.82
N ALA A 80 12.10 6.31 6.19
CA ALA A 80 11.86 7.49 5.37
C ALA A 80 10.88 7.21 4.21
N ALA A 81 11.00 6.04 3.59
CA ALA A 81 10.10 5.56 2.53
C ALA A 81 8.82 4.89 3.07
N GLY A 82 8.60 4.89 4.39
CA GLY A 82 7.41 4.33 5.02
C GLY A 82 7.31 2.80 4.99
N HIS A 83 8.44 2.10 4.84
CA HIS A 83 8.52 0.64 4.75
C HIS A 83 8.92 0.00 6.08
N TYR A 84 8.31 -1.15 6.36
CA TYR A 84 8.75 -2.02 7.44
C TYR A 84 9.94 -2.91 7.03
N PRO A 85 10.75 -3.36 8.00
CA PRO A 85 11.76 -4.40 7.79
C PRO A 85 11.19 -5.68 7.16
N LEU A 86 12.02 -6.41 6.42
CA LEU A 86 11.59 -7.59 5.66
C LEU A 86 10.92 -8.66 6.55
N GLN A 87 11.44 -8.89 7.75
CA GLN A 87 10.88 -9.86 8.69
C GLN A 87 9.44 -9.52 9.12
N VAL A 88 9.11 -8.23 9.25
CA VAL A 88 7.74 -7.77 9.55
C VAL A 88 6.86 -8.00 8.34
N ARG A 89 7.35 -7.70 7.13
CA ARG A 89 6.63 -7.89 5.87
C ARG A 89 6.35 -9.36 5.53
N LEU A 90 7.18 -10.28 6.02
CA LEU A 90 7.01 -11.72 5.85
C LEU A 90 6.19 -12.37 6.97
N ASP A 91 5.80 -11.60 8.00
CA ASP A 91 5.06 -12.13 9.13
C ASP A 91 3.65 -12.55 8.73
N ARG A 92 3.24 -13.76 9.15
CA ARG A 92 1.94 -14.34 8.82
C ARG A 92 0.76 -13.53 9.38
N ARG A 93 0.99 -12.70 10.40
CA ARG A 93 -0.03 -11.77 10.90
C ARG A 93 -0.54 -10.85 9.80
N LEU A 94 0.31 -10.48 8.83
CA LEU A 94 -0.08 -9.64 7.70
C LEU A 94 -1.02 -10.34 6.70
N TRP A 95 -1.27 -11.65 6.85
CA TRP A 95 -2.25 -12.38 6.05
C TRP A 95 -3.69 -12.14 6.52
N ALA A 96 -3.89 -11.48 7.66
CA ALA A 96 -5.19 -11.34 8.29
C ALA A 96 -6.25 -10.66 7.39
N ILE A 97 -5.87 -9.73 6.51
CA ILE A 97 -6.78 -9.15 5.50
C ILE A 97 -7.21 -10.21 4.48
N ALA A 98 -6.25 -10.94 3.92
CA ALA A 98 -6.49 -11.99 2.92
C ALA A 98 -7.31 -13.17 3.49
N GLN A 99 -7.22 -13.41 4.80
CA GLN A 99 -7.98 -14.44 5.51
C GLN A 99 -9.46 -14.11 5.68
N GLN A 100 -9.89 -12.86 5.44
CA GLN A 100 -11.29 -12.50 5.61
C GLN A 100 -12.17 -13.08 4.48
N PRO A 101 -13.21 -13.88 4.79
CA PRO A 101 -14.07 -14.47 3.76
C PRO A 101 -14.73 -13.44 2.86
N ALA A 102 -15.11 -12.28 3.40
CA ALA A 102 -15.72 -11.19 2.64
C ALA A 102 -14.74 -10.58 1.62
N VAL A 103 -13.46 -10.42 1.99
CA VAL A 103 -12.40 -9.98 1.07
C VAL A 103 -12.24 -10.99 -0.05
N GLN A 104 -12.10 -12.28 0.28
CA GLN A 104 -11.91 -13.31 -0.74
C GLN A 104 -13.11 -13.42 -1.70
N ALA A 105 -14.34 -13.37 -1.19
CA ALA A 105 -15.54 -13.46 -2.01
C ALA A 105 -15.67 -12.26 -2.96
N LEU A 106 -15.39 -11.05 -2.47
CA LEU A 106 -15.40 -9.85 -3.31
C LEU A 106 -14.32 -9.94 -4.39
N VAL A 107 -13.08 -10.23 -4.02
CA VAL A 107 -11.95 -10.27 -4.96
C VAL A 107 -12.13 -11.37 -6.01
N ARG A 108 -12.59 -12.57 -5.63
CA ARG A 108 -12.94 -13.63 -6.60
C ARG A 108 -13.98 -13.17 -7.61
N SER A 109 -14.99 -12.41 -7.15
CA SER A 109 -16.03 -11.86 -8.04
C SER A 109 -15.49 -10.77 -8.98
N LEU A 110 -14.55 -9.94 -8.52
CA LEU A 110 -13.95 -8.87 -9.34
C LEU A 110 -12.98 -9.40 -10.39
N LEU A 111 -12.25 -10.46 -10.07
CA LEU A 111 -11.30 -11.13 -10.97
C LEU A 111 -11.95 -12.18 -11.87
N ASP A 112 -13.18 -12.61 -11.55
CA ASP A 112 -13.86 -13.76 -12.17
C ASP A 112 -13.03 -15.06 -12.09
N VAL A 113 -12.59 -15.39 -10.87
CA VAL A 113 -11.72 -16.56 -10.60
C VAL A 113 -12.24 -17.42 -9.45
N THR A 114 -11.96 -18.71 -9.50
CA THR A 114 -12.26 -19.66 -8.42
C THR A 114 -11.12 -19.77 -7.41
N SER A 115 -9.89 -19.93 -7.92
CA SER A 115 -8.67 -20.05 -7.13
C SER A 115 -8.00 -18.70 -7.00
N LEU A 116 -7.66 -18.33 -5.76
CA LEU A 116 -7.10 -17.03 -5.43
C LEU A 116 -5.66 -17.19 -4.95
N ARG A 117 -4.78 -16.34 -5.46
CA ARG A 117 -3.40 -16.16 -4.99
C ARG A 117 -3.20 -14.74 -4.52
N MET A 118 -2.25 -14.54 -3.62
CA MET A 118 -1.83 -13.21 -3.20
C MET A 118 -0.32 -13.06 -3.44
N HIS A 119 0.10 -11.97 -4.06
CA HIS A 119 1.53 -11.65 -4.20
C HIS A 119 2.19 -11.58 -2.82
N MET A 120 3.37 -12.18 -2.67
CA MET A 120 4.13 -12.14 -1.42
C MET A 120 5.40 -11.28 -1.51
N PRO A 121 5.69 -10.48 -0.47
CA PRO A 121 4.84 -10.21 0.70
C PRO A 121 3.69 -9.22 0.39
N PRO A 122 2.61 -9.19 1.21
CA PRO A 122 1.74 -8.02 1.27
C PRO A 122 2.56 -6.81 1.73
N MET A 123 2.12 -5.60 1.39
CA MET A 123 2.85 -4.39 1.71
C MET A 123 2.16 -3.65 2.85
N ALA A 124 2.82 -3.59 4.01
CA ALA A 124 2.46 -2.67 5.07
C ALA A 124 3.25 -1.36 4.90
N ARG A 125 2.57 -0.22 5.06
CA ARG A 125 3.16 1.11 4.99
C ARG A 125 2.75 1.97 6.16
N PHE A 126 3.61 2.90 6.51
CA PHE A 126 3.28 4.02 7.37
C PHE A 126 3.74 5.34 6.72
N ILE A 127 3.03 6.43 6.97
CA ILE A 127 3.48 7.78 6.61
C ILE A 127 3.46 8.65 7.85
N LEU A 128 4.64 9.17 8.21
CA LEU A 128 4.81 10.09 9.33
C LEU A 128 4.05 11.42 9.10
N PRO A 129 3.57 12.08 10.16
CA PRO A 129 3.02 13.43 10.10
C PRO A 129 3.94 14.41 9.36
N GLY A 130 3.38 15.25 8.50
CA GLY A 130 4.12 16.29 7.77
C GLY A 130 5.09 15.76 6.70
N ASN A 131 5.04 14.47 6.36
CA ASN A 131 5.92 13.89 5.34
C ASN A 131 5.35 14.08 3.93
N ASP A 132 5.63 15.24 3.33
CA ASP A 132 5.23 15.55 1.96
C ASP A 132 5.91 14.64 0.90
N ASP A 133 7.09 14.10 1.21
CA ASP A 133 7.89 13.27 0.28
C ASP A 133 7.46 11.80 0.25
N ALA A 134 6.64 11.37 1.21
CA ALA A 134 6.12 10.01 1.27
C ALA A 134 4.87 9.79 0.38
N GLY A 135 4.36 10.84 -0.26
CA GLY A 135 3.38 10.70 -1.33
C GLY A 135 3.97 9.93 -2.51
N VAL A 136 3.33 8.83 -2.89
CA VAL A 136 3.71 8.10 -4.11
C VAL A 136 3.12 8.85 -5.30
N PRO A 137 3.94 9.30 -6.28
CA PRO A 137 3.45 9.99 -7.47
C PRO A 137 2.39 9.20 -8.23
N ALA A 138 1.69 9.85 -9.16
CA ALA A 138 0.71 9.18 -10.01
C ALA A 138 1.36 8.03 -10.80
N HIS A 139 0.87 6.81 -10.62
CA HIS A 139 1.46 5.61 -11.24
C HIS A 139 0.41 4.54 -11.51
N GLN A 140 0.82 3.51 -12.24
CA GLN A 140 0.06 2.26 -12.38
C GLN A 140 0.78 1.15 -11.61
N ASP A 141 0.00 0.32 -10.93
CA ASP A 141 0.55 -0.78 -10.14
C ASP A 141 1.23 -1.83 -11.02
N ILE A 142 0.77 -2.00 -12.27
CA ILE A 142 1.40 -2.90 -13.26
C ILE A 142 2.88 -2.55 -13.49
N SER A 143 3.25 -1.28 -13.39
CA SER A 143 4.61 -0.80 -13.67
C SER A 143 5.64 -1.35 -12.69
N TYR A 144 5.21 -1.62 -11.46
CA TYR A 144 6.02 -2.24 -10.41
C TYR A 144 5.84 -3.76 -10.33
N ASN A 145 4.81 -4.30 -11.00
CA ASN A 145 4.39 -5.70 -10.88
C ASN A 145 4.28 -6.40 -12.24
N THR A 146 5.21 -6.12 -13.16
CA THR A 146 5.25 -6.66 -14.54
C THR A 146 5.35 -8.20 -14.62
N HIS A 147 5.57 -8.87 -13.49
CA HIS A 147 5.59 -10.32 -13.36
C HIS A 147 4.19 -10.94 -13.21
N MET A 148 3.14 -10.14 -13.03
CA MET A 148 1.73 -10.55 -13.06
C MET A 148 1.01 -9.85 -14.21
N ALA A 149 0.12 -10.55 -14.91
CA ALA A 149 -0.60 -10.00 -16.05
C ALA A 149 -1.89 -9.27 -15.67
N ASP A 150 -2.63 -9.81 -14.68
CA ASP A 150 -3.86 -9.25 -14.17
C ASP A 150 -3.98 -9.52 -12.67
N PHE A 151 -4.44 -8.53 -11.91
CA PHE A 151 -4.58 -8.60 -10.45
C PHE A 151 -5.46 -7.47 -9.92
N VAL A 152 -6.04 -7.65 -8.73
CA VAL A 152 -6.71 -6.57 -7.99
C VAL A 152 -5.86 -6.18 -6.80
N THR A 153 -5.59 -4.88 -6.68
CA THR A 153 -5.00 -4.31 -5.47
C THR A 153 -6.10 -3.97 -4.49
N VAL A 154 -5.96 -4.44 -3.25
CA VAL A 154 -6.84 -4.15 -2.12
C VAL A 154 -6.04 -3.34 -1.12
N TRP A 155 -6.29 -2.03 -1.08
CA TRP A 155 -5.69 -1.10 -0.12
C TRP A 155 -6.63 -0.89 1.06
N VAL A 156 -6.10 -1.03 2.27
CA VAL A 156 -6.85 -1.00 3.52
C VAL A 156 -6.20 0.01 4.47
N PRO A 157 -6.92 1.07 4.86
CA PRO A 157 -6.45 1.95 5.92
C PRO A 157 -6.59 1.25 7.27
N LEU A 158 -5.59 1.43 8.13
CA LEU A 158 -5.60 0.94 9.51
C LEU A 158 -5.92 2.06 10.52
N VAL A 159 -6.13 3.28 10.02
CA VAL A 159 -6.53 4.49 10.75
C VAL A 159 -7.67 5.17 9.99
N GLU A 160 -8.30 6.18 10.59
CA GLU A 160 -9.22 7.06 9.86
C GLU A 160 -8.46 7.84 8.78
N ILE A 161 -9.06 7.96 7.61
CA ILE A 161 -8.53 8.70 6.47
C ILE A 161 -9.49 9.84 6.17
N ASP A 162 -9.09 11.04 6.54
CA ASP A 162 -9.72 12.29 6.12
C ASP A 162 -8.84 13.02 5.08
N GLU A 163 -9.21 14.26 4.75
CA GLU A 163 -8.45 15.08 3.81
C GLU A 163 -7.04 15.41 4.32
N ALA A 164 -6.85 15.52 5.64
CA ALA A 164 -5.56 15.88 6.24
C ALA A 164 -4.62 14.67 6.31
N CYS A 165 -5.11 13.51 6.74
CA CYS A 165 -4.35 12.26 6.80
C CYS A 165 -3.87 11.83 5.40
N GLY A 166 -4.67 12.16 4.38
CA GLY A 166 -4.38 11.90 2.98
C GLY A 166 -4.56 10.42 2.66
N GLY A 167 -5.36 10.10 1.64
CA GLY A 167 -5.60 8.72 1.21
C GLY A 167 -4.96 8.38 -0.12
N ILE A 168 -5.67 7.55 -0.89
CA ILE A 168 -5.39 7.33 -2.30
C ILE A 168 -6.32 8.23 -3.14
N THR A 169 -5.75 8.88 -4.14
CA THR A 169 -6.50 9.53 -5.22
C THR A 169 -6.42 8.64 -6.46
N VAL A 170 -7.57 8.34 -7.06
CA VAL A 170 -7.65 7.58 -8.31
C VAL A 170 -8.03 8.49 -9.48
N PHE A 171 -7.70 8.06 -10.69
CA PHE A 171 -8.05 8.76 -11.93
C PHE A 171 -8.88 7.83 -12.83
N PRO A 172 -10.21 7.76 -12.66
CA PRO A 172 -11.06 6.84 -13.40
C PRO A 172 -10.94 6.98 -14.92
N GLY A 173 -11.07 5.86 -15.65
CA GLY A 173 -10.88 5.83 -17.10
C GLY A 173 -9.42 5.94 -17.57
N SER A 174 -8.45 5.86 -16.66
CA SER A 174 -7.03 5.78 -17.01
C SER A 174 -6.52 4.37 -17.31
N ASP A 175 -7.36 3.36 -17.09
CA ASP A 175 -7.05 1.92 -17.17
C ASP A 175 -7.06 1.33 -18.59
N LYS A 176 -7.09 2.17 -19.63
CA LYS A 176 -7.23 1.72 -21.04
C LYS A 176 -5.91 1.46 -21.76
N GLN A 177 -4.79 1.87 -21.17
CA GLN A 177 -3.46 1.65 -21.73
C GLN A 177 -2.42 1.59 -20.61
N VAL A 178 -1.26 1.01 -20.92
CA VAL A 178 -0.06 1.16 -20.09
C VAL A 178 0.55 2.52 -20.40
N TRP A 179 0.77 3.32 -19.36
CA TRP A 179 1.42 4.62 -19.48
C TRP A 179 2.93 4.44 -19.35
N PRO A 180 3.74 5.15 -20.16
CA PRO A 180 5.19 5.11 -20.03
C PRO A 180 5.60 5.54 -18.62
N THR A 181 6.45 4.74 -17.99
CA THR A 181 7.11 5.13 -16.75
C THR A 181 8.46 5.73 -17.12
N ALA A 182 8.68 7.01 -16.82
CA ALA A 182 9.99 7.62 -16.98
C ALA A 182 10.97 7.13 -15.88
N SER A 183 12.21 7.60 -15.95
CA SER A 183 13.30 7.29 -15.02
C SER A 183 12.92 7.45 -13.55
N MET A 184 13.62 6.75 -12.64
CA MET A 184 13.41 6.87 -11.19
C MET A 184 13.64 8.32 -10.72
N HIS A 185 12.64 8.93 -10.11
CA HIS A 185 12.68 10.23 -9.45
C HIS A 185 13.23 10.06 -8.01
N HIS A 186 14.29 10.82 -7.68
CA HIS A 186 15.01 10.76 -6.39
C HIS A 186 15.47 9.37 -5.92
N GLY A 187 15.56 8.37 -6.81
CA GLY A 187 16.01 7.01 -6.47
C GLY A 187 15.00 6.19 -5.64
N VAL A 188 13.76 6.66 -5.45
CA VAL A 188 12.75 5.97 -4.63
C VAL A 188 11.49 5.59 -5.42
N TRP A 189 11.03 6.46 -6.33
CA TRP A 189 9.78 6.25 -7.09
C TRP A 189 10.00 6.48 -8.59
N LEU A 190 9.15 5.92 -9.45
CA LEU A 190 9.09 6.33 -10.85
C LEU A 190 8.54 7.76 -10.95
N GLU A 191 8.97 8.51 -11.97
CA GLU A 191 8.36 9.80 -12.27
C GLU A 191 6.84 9.66 -12.48
N GLY A 192 6.09 10.62 -11.95
CA GLY A 192 4.64 10.57 -11.97
C GLY A 192 4.06 10.71 -13.37
N ILE A 193 3.04 9.91 -13.68
CA ILE A 193 2.22 10.07 -14.87
C ILE A 193 1.54 11.44 -14.84
N ASP A 194 1.65 12.20 -15.94
CA ASP A 194 0.92 13.45 -16.06
C ASP A 194 -0.59 13.20 -16.04
N THR A 195 -1.24 13.82 -15.06
CA THR A 195 -2.68 13.69 -14.78
C THR A 195 -3.42 15.02 -14.92
N SER A 196 -2.77 16.07 -15.45
CA SER A 196 -3.31 17.43 -15.60
C SER A 196 -4.66 17.49 -16.34
N ASN A 197 -4.84 16.63 -17.36
CA ASN A 197 -6.07 16.54 -18.16
C ASN A 197 -7.08 15.51 -17.63
N ARG A 198 -6.92 15.03 -16.39
CA ARG A 198 -7.78 14.01 -15.80
C ARG A 198 -8.48 14.53 -14.56
N ARG A 199 -9.71 14.09 -14.35
CA ARG A 199 -10.47 14.40 -13.14
C ARG A 199 -10.08 13.44 -12.01
N PRO A 200 -9.46 13.91 -10.93
CA PRO A 200 -9.16 13.08 -9.78
C PRO A 200 -10.43 12.71 -9.01
N VAL A 201 -10.40 11.57 -8.33
CA VAL A 201 -11.35 11.19 -7.30
C VAL A 201 -10.57 10.81 -6.05
N ASP A 202 -10.68 11.63 -5.01
CA ASP A 202 -10.13 11.30 -3.70
C ASP A 202 -11.00 10.22 -3.06
N CYS A 203 -10.36 9.16 -2.56
CA CYS A 203 -11.07 8.03 -1.97
C CYS A 203 -11.43 8.25 -0.50
N SER A 204 -11.08 9.39 0.09
CA SER A 204 -11.51 9.82 1.43
C SER A 204 -12.97 10.32 1.43
N PRO A 205 -13.66 10.25 2.59
CA PRO A 205 -13.21 9.65 3.83
C PRO A 205 -13.24 8.10 3.78
N MET A 206 -12.35 7.45 4.52
CA MET A 206 -12.35 6.01 4.78
C MET A 206 -12.06 5.71 6.24
N SER A 207 -12.71 4.69 6.79
CA SER A 207 -12.51 4.26 8.17
C SER A 207 -11.83 2.89 8.25
N PRO A 208 -11.18 2.55 9.37
CA PRO A 208 -10.72 1.19 9.66
C PRO A 208 -11.80 0.16 9.38
N GLY A 209 -11.51 -0.77 8.47
CA GLY A 209 -12.46 -1.80 8.03
C GLY A 209 -12.97 -1.60 6.61
N ASP A 210 -12.86 -0.39 6.06
CA ASP A 210 -13.08 -0.13 4.64
C ASP A 210 -11.92 -0.69 3.80
N ALA A 211 -12.17 -0.89 2.51
CA ALA A 211 -11.14 -1.25 1.54
C ALA A 211 -11.36 -0.54 0.21
N LEU A 212 -10.29 0.00 -0.36
CA LEU A 212 -10.24 0.49 -1.74
C LEU A 212 -9.67 -0.63 -2.61
N LEU A 213 -10.45 -1.04 -3.62
CA LEU A 213 -10.04 -2.03 -4.61
C LEU A 213 -9.81 -1.31 -5.94
N PHE A 214 -8.73 -1.62 -6.64
CA PHE A 214 -8.48 -1.03 -7.97
C PHE A 214 -7.69 -1.96 -8.90
N LYS A 215 -7.88 -1.73 -10.20
CA LYS A 215 -7.22 -2.44 -11.31
C LYS A 215 -5.75 -2.07 -11.41
N PRO A 216 -4.89 -2.94 -11.97
CA PRO A 216 -3.45 -2.72 -11.98
C PRO A 216 -3.05 -1.60 -12.94
N LEU A 217 -3.90 -1.32 -13.93
CA LEU A 217 -3.76 -0.22 -14.89
C LEU A 217 -4.43 1.09 -14.44
N LEU A 218 -5.16 1.11 -13.32
CA LEU A 218 -5.74 2.37 -12.87
C LEU A 218 -4.63 3.29 -12.35
N VAL A 219 -4.51 4.47 -12.96
CA VAL A 219 -3.62 5.51 -12.46
C VAL A 219 -4.15 5.98 -11.11
N HIS A 220 -3.27 5.98 -10.12
CA HIS A 220 -3.57 6.43 -8.77
C HIS A 220 -2.31 7.04 -8.13
N ARG A 221 -2.49 7.81 -7.06
CA ARG A 221 -1.40 8.39 -6.27
C ARG A 221 -1.72 8.29 -4.78
N SER A 222 -0.67 8.23 -3.96
CA SER A 222 -0.81 8.36 -2.51
C SER A 222 -0.64 9.84 -2.13
N MET A 223 -1.61 10.39 -1.43
CA MET A 223 -1.57 11.76 -0.94
C MET A 223 -0.58 11.90 0.24
N PRO A 224 0.03 13.07 0.43
CA PRO A 224 0.89 13.34 1.59
C PRO A 224 0.06 13.32 2.89
N ASN A 225 0.70 12.98 4.00
CA ASN A 225 0.07 13.03 5.32
C ASN A 225 0.34 14.38 5.99
N ARG A 226 -0.69 15.22 6.05
CA ARG A 226 -0.70 16.55 6.68
C ARG A 226 -1.42 16.57 8.03
N SER A 227 -1.85 15.40 8.51
CA SER A 227 -2.41 15.25 9.84
C SER A 227 -1.33 15.25 10.93
N ASP A 228 -1.76 15.15 12.18
CA ASP A 228 -0.94 15.07 13.38
C ASP A 228 -0.63 13.64 13.83
N HIS A 229 -1.07 12.63 13.08
CA HIS A 229 -0.88 11.23 13.41
C HIS A 229 -0.28 10.42 12.25
N ILE A 230 0.35 9.30 12.56
CA ILE A 230 0.94 8.42 11.54
C ILE A 230 -0.19 7.73 10.76
N ARG A 231 -0.12 7.79 9.43
CA ARG A 231 -1.05 7.06 8.56
C ARG A 231 -0.56 5.63 8.35
N TYR A 232 -1.28 4.65 8.89
CA TYR A 232 -1.00 3.23 8.66
C TYR A 232 -1.93 2.65 7.59
N SER A 233 -1.37 1.88 6.66
CA SER A 233 -2.15 1.20 5.62
C SER A 233 -1.49 -0.10 5.18
N MET A 234 -2.27 -0.99 4.59
CA MET A 234 -1.77 -2.20 3.93
C MET A 234 -2.33 -2.34 2.51
N ASP A 235 -1.51 -2.83 1.59
CA ASP A 235 -1.95 -3.26 0.27
C ASP A 235 -1.65 -4.74 0.01
N CYS A 236 -2.67 -5.46 -0.45
CA CYS A 236 -2.60 -6.85 -0.88
C CYS A 236 -2.94 -6.90 -2.37
N ARG A 237 -2.12 -7.61 -3.17
CA ARG A 237 -2.38 -7.82 -4.60
C ARG A 237 -2.81 -9.25 -4.82
N PHE A 238 -4.02 -9.43 -5.34
CA PHE A 238 -4.61 -10.73 -5.56
C PHE A 238 -4.74 -11.03 -7.04
N PHE A 239 -4.51 -12.27 -7.43
CA PHE A 239 -4.59 -12.72 -8.82
C PHE A 239 -5.11 -14.15 -8.90
N GLY A 240 -5.52 -14.55 -10.10
CA GLY A 240 -5.91 -15.93 -10.41
C GLY A 240 -4.78 -16.75 -11.03
N GLY A 241 -4.83 -18.06 -10.84
CA GLY A 241 -3.84 -19.00 -11.37
C GLY A 241 -2.45 -18.85 -10.73
N ASP A 242 -1.46 -19.56 -11.29
CA ASP A 242 -0.13 -19.71 -10.66
C ASP A 242 1.01 -19.08 -11.48
N LYS A 243 0.69 -18.21 -12.46
CA LYS A 243 1.68 -17.62 -13.38
C LYS A 243 2.24 -16.30 -12.85
N THR A 244 3.32 -16.39 -12.08
CA THR A 244 4.13 -15.26 -11.60
C THR A 244 5.60 -15.68 -11.52
N SER A 245 6.54 -14.76 -11.77
CA SER A 245 7.98 -15.00 -11.55
C SER A 245 8.47 -14.59 -10.16
N LYS A 246 7.54 -14.35 -9.22
CA LYS A 246 7.77 -13.94 -7.83
C LYS A 246 7.04 -14.86 -6.86
N HIS A 247 7.41 -14.78 -5.58
CA HIS A 247 6.74 -15.55 -4.54
C HIS A 247 5.27 -15.14 -4.43
N TYR A 248 4.40 -16.10 -4.15
CA TYR A 248 2.99 -15.85 -3.88
C TYR A 248 2.48 -16.76 -2.77
N LEU A 249 1.38 -16.35 -2.14
CA LEU A 249 0.63 -17.17 -1.19
C LEU A 249 -0.46 -17.91 -1.96
N ASP A 250 -0.38 -19.24 -1.95
CA ASP A 250 -1.51 -20.09 -2.28
C ASP A 250 -2.53 -19.97 -1.14
N MET A 251 -3.66 -19.32 -1.40
CA MET A 251 -4.66 -19.06 -0.37
C MET A 251 -5.57 -20.25 -0.08
N ASP A 252 -5.56 -21.28 -0.93
CA ASP A 252 -6.31 -22.51 -0.69
C ASP A 252 -5.56 -23.39 0.32
N ARG A 253 -4.22 -23.38 0.26
CA ARG A 253 -3.33 -24.14 1.14
C ARG A 253 -2.69 -23.32 2.27
N TRP A 254 -2.73 -21.99 2.18
CA TRP A 254 -2.00 -21.05 3.04
C TRP A 254 -0.48 -21.28 3.04
N GLU A 255 0.06 -21.59 1.87
CA GLU A 255 1.48 -21.88 1.63
C GLU A 255 2.13 -20.81 0.76
N VAL A 256 3.34 -20.37 1.13
CA VAL A 256 4.13 -19.49 0.25
C VAL A 256 4.83 -20.36 -0.79
N ILE A 257 4.55 -20.09 -2.06
CA ILE A 257 5.14 -20.76 -3.21
C ILE A 257 6.24 -19.86 -3.79
N ALA A 258 7.41 -20.44 -4.02
CA ALA A 258 8.53 -19.79 -4.69
C ALA A 258 8.32 -19.78 -6.22
N PRO A 259 9.00 -18.88 -6.96
CA PRO A 259 8.95 -18.83 -8.43
C PRO A 259 9.32 -20.14 -9.12
#